data_AF-A0A3S1BXW8-F1
#
_entry.id   AF-A0A3S1BXW8-F1
#
_cell.length_a   1.000
_cell.length_b   1.000
_cell.length_c   1.000
_cell.angle_alpha   90.00
_cell.angle_beta   90.00
_cell.angle_gamma   90.00
#
_symmetry.space_group_name_H-M   'P 1'
#
loop_
_entity.id
_entity.type
_entity.pdbx_description
1 polymer ?
#
loop_
_entity_poly.entity_id
_entity_poly.type
_entity_poly.pdbx_seq_one_letter_code
_entity_poly.pdbx_strand_id
1 'polypeptide(L)'
;MKLSEEFTKIVPSIFIFVFYGLCLTFLTLSLRTLEVSIVYAVWSGLGTIVITSIGIVWFRESFTLVKLISILLILVGVIGLNLGDYLQNYTK
;
A
#
# COMPACT_ATOMS: atom_id res chain seq x y z
N MET A 1 8.52 4.62 12.19
CA MET A 1 9.92 5.02 12.41
C MET A 1 10.06 6.46 12.85
N LYS A 2 9.56 7.45 12.08
CA LYS A 2 9.57 8.87 12.53
C LYS A 2 8.88 9.09 13.89
N LEU A 3 7.73 8.44 14.14
CA LEU A 3 7.00 8.56 15.41
C LEU A 3 7.52 7.65 16.53
N SER A 4 8.25 6.58 16.19
CA SER A 4 8.77 5.63 17.16
C SER A 4 10.17 5.98 17.66
N GLU A 5 10.77 7.09 17.19
CA GLU A 5 12.16 7.47 17.46
C GLU A 5 13.08 6.24 17.36
N GLU A 6 13.09 5.59 16.20
CA GLU A 6 13.94 4.40 15.96
C GLU A 6 13.69 3.23 16.93
N PHE A 7 12.42 3.06 17.34
CA PHE A 7 11.95 2.02 18.29
C PHE A 7 12.19 2.33 19.77
N THR A 8 12.69 3.52 20.10
CA THR A 8 12.88 3.95 21.49
C THR A 8 11.56 4.10 22.25
N LYS A 9 10.46 4.41 21.54
CA LYS A 9 9.12 4.48 22.14
C LYS A 9 8.39 3.15 22.02
N ILE A 10 8.10 2.54 23.18
CA ILE A 10 7.52 1.18 23.30
C ILE A 10 6.10 1.11 22.71
N VAL A 11 5.24 2.08 23.02
CA VAL A 11 3.83 2.10 22.58
C VAL A 11 3.69 2.10 21.03
N PRO A 12 4.29 3.05 20.28
CA PRO A 12 4.21 3.03 18.82
C PRO A 12 4.94 1.83 18.21
N SER A 13 5.95 1.26 18.89
CA SER A 13 6.65 0.05 18.41
C SER A 13 5.75 -1.18 18.44
N ILE A 14 4.99 -1.39 19.52
CA ILE A 14 4.02 -2.50 19.61
C ILE A 14 2.97 -2.38 18.51
N PHE A 15 2.45 -1.17 18.29
CA PHE A 15 1.47 -0.93 17.22
C PHE A 15 2.00 -1.29 15.83
N ILE A 16 3.28 -1.02 15.54
CA ILE A 16 3.89 -1.43 14.26
C ILE A 16 3.76 -2.95 14.09
N PHE A 17 4.18 -3.75 15.06
CA PHE A 17 4.11 -5.21 14.95
C PHE A 17 2.67 -5.73 14.81
N VAL A 18 1.74 -5.18 15.59
CA VAL A 18 0.32 -5.60 15.54
C VAL A 18 -0.29 -5.27 14.17
N PHE A 19 -0.15 -4.03 13.70
CA PHE A 19 -0.71 -3.64 12.40
C PHE A 19 -0.03 -4.36 11.23
N TYR A 20 1.27 -4.62 11.31
CA TYR A 20 1.98 -5.36 10.27
C TYR A 20 1.54 -6.82 10.23
N GLY A 21 1.37 -7.47 11.39
CA GLY A 21 0.83 -8.83 11.49
C GLY A 21 -0.59 -8.93 10.92
N LEU A 22 -1.46 -7.97 11.25
CA LEU A 22 -2.80 -7.88 10.68
C LEU A 22 -2.78 -7.64 9.16
N CYS A 23 -1.90 -6.75 8.68
CA CYS A 23 -1.79 -6.46 7.26
C CYS A 23 -1.36 -7.69 6.46
N LEU A 24 -0.35 -8.43 6.93
CA LEU A 24 0.16 -9.62 6.24
C LEU A 24 -0.83 -10.79 6.28
N THR A 25 -1.60 -10.93 7.36
CA THR A 25 -2.65 -11.97 7.42
C THR A 25 -3.77 -11.69 6.43
N PHE A 26 -4.23 -10.45 6.33
CA PHE A 26 -5.21 -10.04 5.32
C PHE A 26 -4.67 -10.18 3.90
N LEU A 27 -3.41 -9.80 3.66
CA LEU A 27 -2.76 -9.98 2.36
C LEU A 27 -2.74 -11.45 1.94
N THR A 28 -2.33 -12.33 2.87
CA THR A 28 -2.29 -13.78 2.65
C THR A 28 -3.67 -14.36 2.35
N LEU A 29 -4.72 -13.84 2.99
CA LEU A 29 -6.09 -14.26 2.72
C LEU A 29 -6.53 -13.85 1.30
N SER A 30 -6.23 -12.63 0.88
CA SER A 30 -6.54 -12.14 -0.48
C SER A 30 -5.80 -12.91 -1.58
N LEU A 31 -4.59 -13.41 -1.31
CA LEU A 31 -3.82 -14.26 -2.23
C LEU A 31 -4.50 -15.61 -2.53
N ARG A 32 -5.48 -16.04 -1.73
CA ARG A 32 -6.23 -17.28 -2.00
C ARG A 32 -7.27 -17.12 -3.12
N THR A 33 -7.70 -15.90 -3.39
CA THR A 33 -8.83 -15.60 -4.29
C THR A 33 -8.42 -14.85 -5.55
N LEU A 34 -7.32 -14.09 -5.50
CA LEU A 34 -6.85 -13.23 -6.60
C LEU A 34 -5.44 -13.64 -7.00
N GLU A 35 -5.05 -13.38 -8.26
CA GLU A 35 -3.68 -13.66 -8.66
C GLU A 35 -2.68 -12.79 -7.88
N VAL A 36 -1.52 -13.39 -7.62
CA VAL A 36 -0.42 -12.80 -6.86
C VAL A 36 -0.04 -11.41 -7.41
N SER A 37 -0.04 -11.27 -8.74
CA SER A 37 0.29 -10.02 -9.45
C SER A 37 -0.61 -8.85 -9.05
N ILE A 38 -1.93 -9.03 -9.00
CA ILE A 38 -2.86 -7.94 -8.64
C ILE A 38 -2.75 -7.64 -7.16
N VAL A 39 -2.68 -8.66 -6.32
CA VAL A 39 -2.66 -8.48 -4.87
C VAL A 39 -1.44 -7.65 -4.44
N TYR A 40 -0.25 -7.95 -4.94
CA TYR A 40 0.95 -7.15 -4.64
C TYR A 40 0.91 -5.76 -5.26
N ALA A 41 0.35 -5.61 -6.47
CA ALA A 41 0.20 -4.29 -7.09
C ALA A 41 -0.74 -3.38 -6.28
N VAL A 42 -1.91 -3.89 -5.90
CA VAL A 42 -2.88 -3.15 -5.07
C VAL A 42 -2.28 -2.84 -3.70
N TRP A 43 -1.67 -3.83 -3.04
CA TRP A 43 -1.08 -3.63 -1.72
C TRP A 43 0.04 -2.58 -1.71
N SER A 44 0.99 -2.67 -2.64
CA SER A 44 2.10 -1.70 -2.74
C SER A 44 1.62 -0.31 -3.17
N GLY A 45 0.69 -0.23 -4.12
CA GLY A 45 0.13 1.04 -4.59
C GLY A 45 -0.66 1.76 -3.51
N LEU A 46 -1.61 1.06 -2.88
CA LEU A 46 -2.45 1.62 -1.83
C LEU A 46 -1.62 2.03 -0.60
N GLY A 47 -0.64 1.20 -0.20
CA GLY A 47 0.29 1.52 0.87
C GLY A 47 1.09 2.80 0.57
N THR A 48 1.62 2.94 -0.65
CA THR A 48 2.37 4.13 -1.06
C THR A 48 1.52 5.39 -1.01
N ILE A 49 0.27 5.33 -1.49
CA ILE A 49 -0.67 6.45 -1.47
C ILE A 49 -0.94 6.88 -0.02
N VAL A 50 -1.33 5.92 0.83
CA VAL A 50 -1.65 6.19 2.24
C VAL A 50 -0.44 6.78 2.98
N ILE A 51 0.74 6.18 2.83
CA ILE A 51 1.97 6.66 3.49
C ILE A 51 2.34 8.06 2.99
N THR A 52 2.23 8.31 1.68
CA THR A 52 2.54 9.63 1.11
C THR A 52 1.55 10.69 1.58
N SER A 53 0.25 10.38 1.61
CA SER A 53 -0.79 11.27 2.15
C SER A 53 -0.55 11.60 3.62
N ILE A 54 -0.21 10.59 4.44
CA ILE A 54 0.14 10.80 5.86
C ILE A 54 1.42 11.66 5.97
N GLY A 55 2.41 11.44 5.11
CA GLY A 55 3.63 12.25 5.00
C GLY A 55 3.34 13.74 4.79
N ILE A 56 2.42 14.04 3.86
CA ILE A 56 2.04 15.41 3.54
C ILE A 56 1.22 16.06 4.66
N VAL A 57 0.20 15.35 5.18
CA VAL A 57 -0.73 15.91 6.17
C VAL A 57 -0.10 16.04 7.55
N TRP A 58 0.57 14.98 8.03
CA TRP A 58 1.05 14.90 9.40
C TRP A 58 2.50 15.38 9.55
N PHE A 59 3.35 15.05 8.59
CA PHE A 59 4.78 15.42 8.63
C PHE A 59 5.09 16.68 7.82
N ARG A 60 4.08 17.32 7.21
CA ARG A 60 4.22 18.51 6.35
C ARG A 60 5.30 18.35 5.28
N GLU A 61 5.46 17.12 4.77
CA GLU A 61 6.42 16.88 3.68
C GLU A 61 6.01 17.65 2.43
N SER A 62 7.02 18.13 1.70
CA SER A 62 6.82 18.89 0.47
C SER A 62 5.94 18.12 -0.52
N PHE A 63 4.82 18.73 -0.90
CA PHE A 63 3.94 18.27 -1.95
C PHE A 63 4.44 18.81 -3.29
N THR A 64 5.14 17.96 -4.04
CA THR A 64 5.65 18.31 -5.37
C THR A 64 4.71 17.74 -6.44
N LEU A 65 4.49 18.47 -7.53
CA LEU A 65 3.75 17.99 -8.70
C LEU A 65 4.24 16.61 -9.19
N VAL A 66 5.54 16.35 -9.10
CA VAL A 66 6.13 15.05 -9.44
C VAL A 66 5.58 13.92 -8.57
N LYS A 67 5.45 14.10 -7.25
CA LYS A 67 4.86 13.08 -6.36
C LYS A 67 3.41 12.77 -6.73
N LEU A 68 2.65 13.80 -7.09
CA LEU A 68 1.25 13.65 -7.50
C LEU A 68 1.15 12.83 -8.81
N ILE A 69 1.98 13.17 -9.81
CA ILE A 69 2.02 12.44 -11.08
C ILE A 69 2.44 10.99 -10.86
N SER A 70 3.43 10.73 -10.01
CA SER A 70 3.85 9.36 -9.67
C SER A 70 2.73 8.55 -9.02
N ILE A 71 1.98 9.14 -8.07
CA ILE A 71 0.82 8.50 -7.46
C ILE A 71 -0.25 8.16 -8.50
N LEU A 72 -0.56 9.10 -9.40
CA LEU A 72 -1.51 8.86 -10.49
C LEU A 72 -1.06 7.72 -11.41
N LEU A 73 0.23 7.66 -11.74
CA LEU A 73 0.79 6.60 -12.57
C LEU A 73 0.71 5.23 -11.90
N ILE A 74 0.98 5.16 -10.59
CA ILE A 74 0.78 3.94 -9.79
C ILE A 74 -0.68 3.50 -9.85
N LEU A 75 -1.63 4.42 -9.64
CA LEU A 75 -3.06 4.12 -9.72
C LEU A 75 -3.46 3.55 -11.08
N VAL A 76 -3.01 4.17 -12.17
CA VAL A 76 -3.26 3.69 -13.53
C VAL A 76 -2.70 2.29 -13.74
N GLY A 77 -1.48 2.01 -13.26
CA GLY A 77 -0.88 0.68 -13.33
C GLY A 77 -1.67 -0.39 -12.57
N VAL A 78 -2.12 -0.08 -11.36
CA VAL A 78 -2.94 -0.98 -10.53
C VAL A 78 -4.28 -1.28 -11.19
N ILE A 79 -4.95 -0.26 -11.73
CA ILE A 79 -6.22 -0.42 -12.45
C ILE A 79 -6.03 -1.28 -13.71
N GLY A 80 -4.95 -1.05 -14.47
CA GLY A 80 -4.63 -1.84 -15.66
C GLY A 80 -4.40 -3.32 -15.34
N LEU A 81 -3.65 -3.62 -14.27
CA LEU A 81 -3.43 -5.00 -13.81
C LEU A 81 -4.74 -5.66 -13.34
N ASN A 82 -5.57 -4.94 -12.60
CA ASN A 82 -6.86 -5.44 -12.16
C ASN A 82 -7.79 -5.74 -13.34
N LEU A 83 -7.82 -4.88 -14.36
CA LEU A 83 -8.61 -5.10 -15.55
C LEU A 83 -8.12 -6.30 -16.36
N GLY A 84 -6.80 -6.48 -16.46
CA GLY A 84 -6.20 -7.66 -17.10
C GLY A 84 -6.60 -8.97 -16.42
N ASP A 85 -6.59 -9.01 -15.09
CA ASP A 85 -7.04 -10.17 -14.32
C ASP A 85 -8.53 -10.48 -14.53
N TYR A 86 -9.39 -9.45 -14.51
CA TYR A 86 -10.81 -9.63 -14.80
C TYR A 86 -11.06 -10.27 -16.17
N LEU A 87 -10.29 -9.89 -17.19
CA LEU A 87 -10.39 -10.49 -18.54
C LEU A 87 -9.89 -11.94 -18.57
N GLN A 88 -8.81 -12.23 -17.85
CA GLN A 88 -8.26 -13.58 -17.75
C GLN A 88 -9.19 -14.54 -17.02
N ASN A 89 -9.85 -14.05 -15.95
CA ASN A 89 -10.80 -14.83 -15.17
C ASN A 89 -12.12 -15.12 -15.92
N TYR A 90 -12.51 -14.26 -16.90
CA TYR A 90 -13.65 -14.49 -17.80
C TYR A 90 -13.38 -15.48 -18.93
N THR A 91 -12.10 -15.76 -19.23
CA THR A 91 -11.68 -16.61 -20.35
C THR A 91 -11.48 -18.07 -19.93
N LYS A 92 -11.46 -18.36 -18.63
CA LYS A 92 -11.45 -19.71 -18.06
C LYS A 92 -12.86 -20.20 -17.74
#